data_AF-A0A371D189-F1
#
_entry.id   AF-A0A371D189-F1
#
_cell.length_a   1.000
_cell.length_b   1.000
_cell.length_c   1.000
_cell.angle_alpha   90.00
_cell.angle_beta   90.00
_cell.angle_gamma   90.00
#
_symmetry.space_group_name_H-M   'P 1'
#
loop_
_entity.id
_entity.type
_entity.pdbx_description
1 polymer ?
#
loop_
_entity_poly.entity_id
_entity_poly.type
_entity_poly.pdbx_seq_one_letter_code
_entity_poly.pdbx_strand_id
1 'polypeptide(L)'
;TTPQCTYCWIWGHPGSSCNSAVEVCARCGDNHNAYYHNTVAKCCADRPDRETVPCSHPPRCRNCFGPHYANDHRLCPYAKHRNDRSWY
;
A
#
# COMPACT_ATOMS: atom_id res chain seq x y z
N THR A 1 -21.18 -1.99 -4.51
CA THR A 1 -19.76 -2.26 -4.82
C THR A 1 -18.92 -1.13 -4.29
N THR A 2 -18.22 -1.39 -3.20
CA THR A 2 -17.23 -0.46 -2.69
C THR A 2 -16.00 -0.54 -3.61
N PRO A 3 -15.59 0.51 -4.32
CA PRO A 3 -14.45 0.42 -5.23
C PRO A 3 -13.13 0.37 -4.46
N GLN A 4 -12.11 -0.25 -5.06
CA GLN A 4 -10.72 -0.01 -4.69
C GLN A 4 -10.28 1.33 -5.27
N CYS A 5 -9.69 2.18 -4.43
CA CYS A 5 -9.09 3.41 -4.90
C CYS A 5 -7.89 3.10 -5.80
N THR A 6 -7.86 3.65 -7.02
CA THR A 6 -6.72 3.49 -7.94
C THR A 6 -5.45 4.20 -7.47
N TYR A 7 -5.55 5.11 -6.52
CA TYR A 7 -4.46 5.95 -6.02
C TYR A 7 -3.80 5.39 -4.76
N CYS A 8 -4.58 5.10 -3.72
CA CYS A 8 -4.06 4.58 -2.44
C CYS A 8 -4.24 3.06 -2.28
N TRP A 9 -4.93 2.40 -3.21
CA TRP A 9 -5.23 0.95 -3.23
C TRP A 9 -6.02 0.43 -2.01
N ILE A 10 -6.63 1.34 -1.25
CA ILE A 10 -7.55 1.01 -0.15
C ILE A 10 -8.96 0.82 -0.71
N TRP A 11 -9.66 -0.17 -0.17
CA TRP A 11 -11.10 -0.37 -0.40
C TRP A 11 -11.91 0.60 0.45
N GLY A 12 -12.92 1.22 -0.14
CA GLY A 12 -13.80 2.13 0.60
C GLY A 12 -14.30 3.30 -0.23
N HIS A 13 -13.55 3.68 -1.26
CA HIS A 13 -13.81 4.90 -2.01
C HIS A 13 -13.15 4.87 -3.41
N PRO A 14 -13.71 5.61 -4.38
CA PRO A 14 -13.09 5.76 -5.69
C PRO A 14 -11.86 6.67 -5.62
N GLY A 15 -11.05 6.65 -6.68
CA GLY A 15 -9.91 7.57 -6.83
C GLY A 15 -10.31 9.05 -6.71
N SER A 16 -11.48 9.42 -7.24
CA SER A 16 -12.02 10.80 -7.20
C SER A 16 -12.36 11.31 -5.80
N SER A 17 -12.53 10.42 -4.82
CA SER A 17 -12.79 10.76 -3.41
C SER A 17 -11.59 10.44 -2.50
N CYS A 18 -10.42 10.18 -3.09
CA CYS A 18 -9.22 9.87 -2.34
C CYS A 18 -8.61 11.13 -1.74
N ASN A 19 -8.39 11.12 -0.42
CA ASN A 19 -7.68 12.17 0.29
C ASN A 19 -6.16 11.92 0.39
N SER A 20 -5.66 10.83 -0.19
CA SER A 20 -4.21 10.61 -0.21
C SER A 20 -3.56 11.62 -1.16
N ALA A 21 -2.58 12.36 -0.65
CA ALA A 21 -1.86 13.37 -1.42
C ALA A 21 -0.82 12.76 -2.38
N VAL A 22 -0.47 11.49 -2.17
CA VAL A 22 0.57 10.77 -2.90
C VAL A 22 0.16 9.33 -3.19
N GLU A 23 0.75 8.79 -4.26
CA GLU A 23 0.58 7.40 -4.66
C GLU A 23 1.19 6.43 -3.63
N VAL A 24 0.85 5.15 -3.78
CA VAL A 24 1.42 4.08 -2.96
C VAL A 24 2.92 3.93 -3.24
N CYS A 25 3.72 3.88 -2.17
CA CYS A 25 5.15 3.67 -2.24
C CYS A 25 5.49 2.31 -2.88
N ALA A 26 6.17 2.34 -4.02
CA ALA A 26 6.63 1.15 -4.72
C ALA A 26 7.71 0.32 -3.98
N ARG A 27 8.16 0.76 -2.79
CA ARG A 27 9.09 0.01 -1.93
C ARG A 27 8.39 -0.76 -0.80
N CYS A 28 7.31 -0.20 -0.24
CA CYS A 28 6.72 -0.73 0.99
C CYS A 28 5.19 -0.82 0.98
N GLY A 29 4.51 -0.29 -0.04
CA GLY A 29 3.06 -0.33 -0.11
C GLY A 29 2.35 0.72 0.75
N ASP A 30 3.08 1.62 1.41
CA ASP A 30 2.49 2.68 2.26
C ASP A 30 2.28 4.00 1.50
N ASN A 31 1.49 4.93 2.07
CA ASN A 31 1.13 6.18 1.39
C ASN A 31 2.20 7.28 1.55
N HIS A 32 3.28 7.16 0.79
CA HIS A 32 4.31 8.19 0.61
C HIS A 32 5.05 8.00 -0.72
N ASN A 33 5.67 9.06 -1.23
CA ASN A 33 6.52 8.96 -2.42
C ASN A 33 7.74 8.05 -2.16
N ALA A 34 8.04 7.13 -3.07
CA ALA A 34 9.17 6.22 -2.96
C ALA A 34 10.54 6.92 -2.84
N TYR A 35 10.66 8.13 -3.39
CA TYR A 35 11.84 8.98 -3.24
C TYR A 35 12.10 9.35 -1.77
N TYR A 36 11.05 9.65 -1.01
CA TYR A 36 11.14 10.01 0.41
C TYR A 36 11.06 8.81 1.35
N HIS A 37 11.09 7.57 0.84
CA HIS A 37 10.87 6.37 1.65
C HIS A 37 11.78 6.34 2.90
N ASN A 38 13.07 6.63 2.75
CA ASN A 38 14.02 6.55 3.88
C ASN A 38 13.76 7.62 4.96
N THR A 39 13.10 8.72 4.62
CA THR A 39 12.86 9.86 5.53
C THR A 39 11.48 9.83 6.17
N VAL A 40 10.45 9.33 5.48
CA VAL A 40 9.06 9.36 5.97
C VAL A 40 8.46 7.98 6.28
N ALA A 41 9.06 6.90 5.80
CA ALA A 41 8.48 5.57 5.99
C ALA A 41 8.65 5.10 7.43
N LYS A 42 7.52 4.91 8.12
CA LYS A 42 7.48 4.38 9.49
C LYS A 42 8.14 3.00 9.62
N CYS A 43 8.07 2.19 8.56
CA CYS A 43 8.65 0.85 8.53
C CYS A 43 10.20 0.85 8.56
N CYS A 44 10.84 1.99 8.32
CA CYS A 44 12.29 2.15 8.31
C CYS A 44 12.78 3.20 9.32
N ALA A 45 11.89 3.75 10.15
CA ALA A 45 12.19 4.91 10.99
C ALA A 45 13.41 4.69 11.90
N ASP A 46 13.51 3.50 12.50
CA ASP A 46 14.52 3.13 13.48
C ASP A 46 15.73 2.38 12.87
N ARG A 47 15.80 2.24 11.53
CA ARG A 47 16.93 1.56 10.88
C ARG A 47 18.16 2.47 10.81
N PRO A 48 19.32 2.04 11.35
CA PRO A 48 20.54 2.85 11.35
C PRO A 48 21.14 3.04 9.95
N ASP A 49 20.86 2.15 9.02
CA ASP A 49 21.37 2.13 7.64
C ASP A 49 20.33 2.58 6.61
N ARG A 50 19.21 3.19 7.05
CA ARG A 50 18.07 3.54 6.19
C ARG A 50 18.43 4.42 5.01
N GLU A 51 19.48 5.25 5.11
CA GLU A 51 19.89 6.17 4.04
C GLU A 51 20.78 5.51 2.99
N THR A 52 21.50 4.45 3.35
CA THR A 52 22.54 3.84 2.52
C THR A 52 22.12 2.49 1.94
N VAL A 53 21.17 1.80 2.57
CA VAL A 53 20.76 0.44 2.18
C VAL A 53 19.26 0.42 1.83
N PRO A 54 18.88 -0.17 0.68
CA PRO A 54 17.47 -0.41 0.37
C PRO A 54 16.77 -1.19 1.48
N CYS A 55 15.50 -0.87 1.72
CA CYS A 55 14.79 -1.61 2.74
C CYS A 55 14.57 -3.08 2.33
N SER A 56 14.85 -3.99 3.26
CA SER A 56 14.78 -5.44 3.05
C SER A 56 13.50 -6.08 3.57
N HIS A 57 12.57 -5.30 4.13
CA HIS A 57 11.28 -5.85 4.56
C HIS A 57 10.33 -6.03 3.36
N PRO A 58 9.41 -7.01 3.41
CA PRO A 58 8.36 -7.10 2.41
C PRO A 58 7.46 -5.86 2.43
N PRO A 59 6.75 -5.56 1.34
CA PRO A 59 5.69 -4.55 1.35
C PRO A 59 4.58 -4.95 2.33
N ARG A 60 3.81 -3.96 2.78
CA ARG A 60 2.69 -4.15 3.69
C ARG A 60 1.38 -3.78 3.00
N CYS A 61 0.42 -4.70 3.03
CA CYS A 61 -0.89 -4.51 2.43
C CYS A 61 -1.69 -3.49 3.24
N ARG A 62 -2.20 -2.44 2.60
CA ARG A 62 -3.01 -1.41 3.26
C ARG A 62 -4.42 -1.86 3.65
N ASN A 63 -4.85 -3.02 3.17
CA ASN A 63 -6.18 -3.57 3.44
C ASN A 63 -6.19 -4.66 4.51
N CYS A 64 -5.30 -5.66 4.41
CA CYS A 64 -5.22 -6.78 5.35
C CYS A 64 -3.95 -6.79 6.22
N PHE A 65 -3.05 -5.81 6.04
CA PHE A 65 -1.78 -5.69 6.75
C PHE A 65 -0.78 -6.85 6.58
N GLY A 66 -1.04 -7.78 5.66
CA GLY A 66 -0.14 -8.87 5.30
C GLY A 66 1.13 -8.41 4.53
N PRO A 67 2.14 -9.29 4.42
CA PRO A 67 3.44 -8.99 3.81
C PRO A 67 3.40 -9.08 2.27
N HIS A 68 2.54 -8.29 1.63
CA HIS A 68 2.36 -8.23 0.18
C HIS A 68 1.79 -6.86 -0.25
N TYR A 69 1.79 -6.53 -1.55
CA TYR A 69 1.15 -5.32 -2.04
C TYR A 69 -0.38 -5.42 -2.04
N ALA A 70 -1.07 -4.30 -1.80
CA ALA A 70 -2.53 -4.26 -1.76
C ALA A 70 -3.23 -4.69 -3.07
N ASN A 71 -2.52 -4.67 -4.20
CA ASN A 71 -2.99 -5.12 -5.51
C ASN A 71 -2.55 -6.55 -5.87
N ASP A 72 -1.91 -7.30 -4.97
CA ASP A 72 -1.52 -8.69 -5.22
C ASP A 72 -2.75 -9.61 -5.19
N HIS A 73 -3.26 -10.00 -6.36
CA HIS A 73 -4.46 -10.84 -6.46
C HIS A 73 -4.28 -12.28 -5.96
N ARG A 74 -3.04 -12.74 -5.77
CA ARG A 74 -2.75 -14.10 -5.29
C ARG A 74 -2.75 -14.14 -3.76
N LEU A 75 -2.17 -13.11 -3.14
CA LEU A 75 -1.93 -13.08 -1.70
C LEU A 75 -2.94 -12.22 -0.92
N CYS A 76 -3.46 -11.16 -1.53
CA CYS A 76 -4.38 -10.23 -0.89
C CYS A 76 -5.82 -10.72 -1.10
N PRO A 77 -6.55 -11.11 -0.04
CA PRO A 77 -7.97 -11.42 -0.18
C PRO A 77 -8.68 -10.25 -0.86
N TYR A 78 -8.38 -9.02 -0.42
CA TYR A 78 -9.02 -7.78 -0.88
C TYR A 78 -8.93 -7.62 -2.39
N ALA A 79 -7.78 -7.98 -2.94
CA ALA A 79 -7.52 -7.85 -4.36
C ALA A 79 -8.03 -9.06 -5.17
N LYS A 80 -8.07 -10.26 -4.57
CA LYS A 80 -8.59 -11.50 -5.17
C LYS A 80 -10.06 -11.36 -5.55
N HIS A 81 -10.86 -10.77 -4.67
CA HIS A 81 -12.31 -10.65 -4.84
C HIS A 81 -12.71 -9.24 -5.30
N ARG A 82 -11.81 -8.51 -5.97
CA ARG A 82 -12.09 -7.13 -6.41
C ARG A 82 -13.27 -6.97 -7.37
N ASN A 83 -13.67 -8.07 -8.01
CA ASN A 83 -14.80 -8.15 -8.93
C ASN A 83 -16.04 -8.81 -8.28
N ASP A 84 -15.93 -9.25 -7.03
CA ASP A 84 -17.00 -9.90 -6.30
C ASP A 84 -17.89 -8.84 -5.66
N ARG A 85 -19.07 -8.61 -6.23
CA ARG A 85 -19.99 -7.56 -5.75
C ARG A 85 -20.60 -7.85 -4.39
N SER A 86 -20.57 -9.12 -3.96
CA SER A 86 -21.12 -9.59 -2.68
C SER A 86 -20.11 -9.52 -1.53
N TRP A 87 -18.86 -9.20 -1.88
CA TRP A 87 -17.75 -9.20 -0.97
C TRP A 87 -17.40 -7.75 -0.65
N TYR A 88 -17.59 -7.38 0.64
CA TYR A 88 -17.65 -6.03 1.23
C TYR A 88 -19.03 -5.39 1.30
#